data_AF-A0A5N9B090-F1
#
_entry.id   AF-A0A5N9B090-F1
#
_cell.length_a   1.000
_cell.length_b   1.000
_cell.length_c   1.000
_cell.angle_alpha   90.00
_cell.angle_beta   90.00
_cell.angle_gamma   90.00
#
_symmetry.space_group_name_H-M   'P 1'
#
loop_
_entity.id
_entity.type
_entity.pdbx_description
1 polymer ?
#
loop_
_entity_poly.entity_id
_entity_poly.type
_entity_poly.pdbx_seq_one_letter_code
_entity_poly.pdbx_strand_id
1 'polypeptide(L)'
;MKYKYNYENATEKRESQAKYGRMDDIPHDSPEKHPEHLNEHQLLQEIQHEALYGEAKKVQELLLKWPEYKREDLRKMLIGSVEEHGRTLLI
;
A
#
# COMPACT_ATOMS: atom_id res chain seq x y z
N MET A 1 -16.04 22.70 -8.35
CA MET A 1 -15.05 22.81 -7.25
C MET A 1 -14.17 24.02 -7.50
N LYS A 2 -14.14 25.00 -6.60
CA LYS A 2 -13.10 26.05 -6.61
C LYS A 2 -11.90 25.50 -5.86
N TYR A 3 -10.80 25.25 -6.55
CA TYR A 3 -9.54 24.89 -5.88
C TYR A 3 -9.07 26.08 -5.04
N LYS A 4 -8.51 25.81 -3.86
CA LYS A 4 -8.05 26.83 -2.90
C LYS A 4 -6.85 27.64 -3.41
N TYR A 5 -6.10 27.09 -4.36
CA TYR A 5 -4.97 27.72 -5.04
C TYR A 5 -5.06 27.40 -6.52
N ASN A 6 -4.80 28.39 -7.39
CA ASN A 6 -4.60 28.17 -8.81
C ASN A 6 -3.14 27.78 -9.08
N TYR A 7 -2.89 26.52 -9.40
CA TYR A 7 -1.54 26.02 -9.69
C TYR A 7 -0.97 26.47 -11.06
N GLU A 8 -1.79 27.07 -11.91
CA GLU A 8 -1.36 27.73 -13.16
C GLU A 8 -0.84 29.15 -12.91
N ASN A 9 -1.22 29.77 -11.78
CA ASN A 9 -0.69 31.04 -11.32
C ASN A 9 0.61 30.80 -10.51
N ALA A 10 1.72 31.35 -11.00
CA ALA A 10 3.04 31.17 -10.40
C ALA A 10 3.14 31.65 -8.94
N THR A 11 2.33 32.65 -8.55
CA THR A 11 2.33 33.22 -7.20
C THR A 11 1.56 32.30 -6.23
N GLU A 12 0.36 31.90 -6.60
CA GLU A 12 -0.48 31.00 -5.79
C GLU A 12 0.16 29.61 -5.65
N LYS A 13 0.87 29.15 -6.69
CA LYS A 13 1.71 27.96 -6.64
C LYS A 13 2.84 28.10 -5.61
N ARG A 14 3.54 29.24 -5.58
CA ARG A 14 4.61 29.48 -4.58
C ARG A 14 4.05 29.59 -3.17
N GLU A 15 2.92 30.24 -2.96
CA GLU A 15 2.26 30.33 -1.65
C GLU A 15 1.83 28.96 -1.14
N SER A 16 1.26 28.12 -2.01
CA SER A 16 0.97 26.73 -1.68
C SER A 16 2.24 25.94 -1.34
N GLN A 17 3.31 26.10 -2.12
CA GLN A 17 4.58 25.39 -1.90
C GLN A 17 5.31 25.85 -0.64
N ALA A 18 5.21 27.12 -0.27
CA ALA A 18 5.77 27.65 0.97
C ALA A 18 5.03 27.14 2.21
N LYS A 19 3.72 26.90 2.09
CA LYS A 19 2.87 26.46 3.20
C LYS A 19 2.83 24.94 3.40
N TYR A 20 2.88 24.18 2.30
CA TYR A 20 2.70 22.73 2.30
C TYR A 20 3.94 21.95 1.86
N GLY A 21 5.05 22.64 1.56
CA GLY A 21 6.21 22.07 0.89
C GLY A 21 6.03 22.05 -0.63
N ARG A 22 7.15 21.99 -1.38
CA ARG A 22 7.10 21.58 -2.78
C ARG A 22 6.53 20.15 -2.85
N MET A 23 5.95 19.75 -3.99
CA MET A 23 5.65 18.33 -4.21
C MET A 23 6.91 17.44 -4.09
N ASP A 24 8.09 18.01 -4.36
CA ASP A 24 9.43 17.43 -4.09
C ASP A 24 9.83 17.33 -2.60
N ASP A 25 9.13 18.04 -1.71
CA ASP A 25 9.37 18.03 -0.25
C ASP A 25 8.60 16.88 0.45
N ILE A 26 7.75 16.16 -0.30
CA ILE A 26 7.26 14.86 0.15
C ILE A 26 8.52 14.01 0.28
N PRO A 27 8.82 13.43 1.46
CA PRO A 27 10.01 12.60 1.62
C PRO A 27 9.96 11.51 0.55
N HIS A 28 10.80 11.64 -0.46
CA HIS A 28 11.02 10.58 -1.42
C HIS A 28 11.50 9.40 -0.59
N ASP A 29 10.83 8.26 -0.71
CA ASP A 29 11.32 7.04 -0.10
C ASP A 29 12.76 6.85 -0.58
N SER A 30 13.71 6.78 0.36
CA SER A 30 15.13 6.73 0.00
C SER A 30 15.33 5.61 -1.03
N PRO A 31 16.10 5.82 -2.11
CA PRO A 31 16.32 4.80 -3.14
C PRO A 31 16.88 3.47 -2.58
N GLU A 32 17.43 3.54 -1.37
CA GLU A 32 17.94 2.45 -0.54
C GLU A 32 16.85 1.49 -0.03
N LYS A 33 15.63 2.00 0.21
CA LYS A 33 14.45 1.25 0.67
C LYS A 33 13.58 0.74 -0.48
N HIS A 34 13.84 1.22 -1.69
CA HIS A 34 13.21 0.75 -2.93
C HIS A 34 13.24 -0.79 -3.12
N PRO A 35 14.35 -1.52 -2.81
CA PRO A 35 14.34 -2.98 -2.85
C PRO A 35 13.45 -3.62 -1.77
N GLU A 36 13.36 -3.05 -0.57
CA GLU A 36 12.49 -3.55 0.49
C GLU A 36 11.02 -3.38 0.12
N HIS A 37 10.65 -2.23 -0.46
CA HIS A 37 9.32 -1.98 -1.01
C HIS A 37 8.97 -2.93 -2.16
N LEU A 38 9.92 -3.23 -3.04
CA LEU A 38 9.71 -4.16 -4.14
C LEU A 38 9.44 -5.58 -3.64
N ASN A 39 10.20 -6.03 -2.64
CA ASN A 39 10.04 -7.33 -2.02
C ASN A 39 8.70 -7.43 -1.27
N GLU A 40 8.33 -6.37 -0.52
CA GLU A 40 7.04 -6.29 0.15
C GLU A 40 5.89 -6.35 -0.87
N HIS A 41 5.99 -5.64 -1.99
CA HIS A 41 4.98 -5.69 -3.06
C HIS A 41 4.86 -7.08 -3.70
N GLN A 42 5.97 -7.76 -4.00
CA GLN A 42 5.94 -9.12 -4.57
C GLN A 42 5.33 -10.13 -3.59
N LEU A 43 5.72 -10.06 -2.32
CA LEU A 43 5.19 -10.93 -1.28
C LEU A 43 3.67 -10.71 -1.09
N LEU A 44 3.19 -9.46 -1.20
CA LEU A 44 1.77 -9.14 -1.13
C LEU A 44 1.00 -9.80 -2.28
N GLN A 45 1.53 -9.70 -3.50
CA GLN A 45 0.91 -10.29 -4.68
C GLN A 45 0.83 -11.82 -4.56
N GLU A 46 1.89 -12.46 -4.07
CA GLU A 46 1.92 -13.91 -3.85
C GLU A 46 0.88 -14.33 -2.80
N ILE A 47 0.79 -13.60 -1.68
CA ILE A 47 -0.21 -13.84 -0.63
C ILE A 47 -1.63 -13.70 -1.17
N GLN A 48 -1.92 -12.63 -1.92
CA GLN A 48 -3.23 -12.41 -2.53
C GLN A 48 -3.57 -13.51 -3.54
N HIS A 49 -2.60 -13.94 -4.35
CA HIS A 49 -2.79 -15.01 -5.31
C HIS A 49 -3.16 -16.33 -4.63
N GLU A 50 -2.40 -16.76 -3.62
CA GLU A 50 -2.64 -17.99 -2.87
C GLU A 50 -3.96 -17.92 -2.06
N ALA A 51 -4.28 -16.73 -1.52
CA ALA A 51 -5.54 -16.46 -0.84
C ALA A 51 -6.75 -16.61 -1.77
N LEU A 52 -6.66 -16.06 -2.98
CA LEU A 52 -7.69 -16.22 -4.00
C LEU A 52 -7.77 -17.67 -4.47
N TYR A 53 -6.65 -18.37 -4.62
CA TYR A 53 -6.62 -19.77 -5.04
C TYR A 53 -7.19 -20.73 -3.96
N GLY A 54 -7.22 -20.30 -2.70
CA GLY A 54 -7.77 -21.05 -1.57
C GLY A 54 -6.74 -21.84 -0.75
N GLU A 55 -5.45 -21.57 -0.96
CA GLU A 55 -4.33 -22.28 -0.31
C GLU A 55 -3.99 -21.64 1.05
N ALA A 56 -4.89 -21.83 2.03
CA ALA A 56 -4.78 -21.21 3.35
C ALA A 56 -3.44 -21.50 4.08
N LYS A 57 -2.86 -22.69 3.90
CA LYS A 57 -1.56 -23.05 4.51
C LYS A 57 -0.42 -22.17 3.99
N LYS A 58 -0.30 -22.02 2.68
CA LYS A 58 0.73 -21.16 2.08
C LYS A 58 0.52 -19.70 2.46
N VAL A 59 -0.73 -19.23 2.51
CA VAL A 59 -1.03 -17.87 2.96
C VAL A 59 -0.53 -17.63 4.39
N GLN A 60 -0.72 -18.58 5.31
CA GLN A 60 -0.16 -18.49 6.67
C GLN A 60 1.38 -18.46 6.67
N GLU A 61 2.03 -19.29 5.86
CA GLU A 61 3.50 -19.30 5.72
C GLU A 61 4.04 -17.98 5.18
N LEU A 62 3.36 -17.38 4.21
CA LEU A 62 3.74 -16.09 3.64
C LEU A 62 3.42 -14.91 4.58
N LEU A 63 2.33 -14.99 5.34
CA LEU A 63 2.02 -14.03 6.41
C LEU A 63 3.10 -14.01 7.50
N LEU A 64 3.73 -15.14 7.81
CA LEU A 64 4.87 -15.20 8.74
C LEU A 64 6.11 -14.46 8.20
N LYS A 65 6.26 -14.35 6.87
CA LYS A 65 7.33 -13.54 6.25
C LYS A 65 6.97 -12.05 6.21
N TRP A 66 5.69 -11.72 6.32
CA TRP A 66 5.21 -10.33 6.37
C TRP A 66 5.58 -9.65 7.69
N PRO A 67 5.88 -8.34 7.70
CA PRO A 67 6.13 -7.59 8.94
C PRO A 67 4.98 -7.72 9.95
N GLU A 68 5.33 -8.10 11.18
CA GLU A 68 4.38 -8.40 12.27
C GLU A 68 3.34 -7.30 12.50
N TYR A 69 3.79 -6.05 12.50
CA TYR A 69 2.96 -4.88 12.73
C TYR A 69 1.91 -4.62 11.63
N LYS A 70 2.06 -5.22 10.43
CA LYS A 70 1.09 -5.14 9.31
C LYS A 70 0.29 -6.43 9.11
N ARG A 71 0.62 -7.53 9.80
CA ARG A 71 -0.03 -8.84 9.56
C ARG A 71 -1.54 -8.80 9.83
N GLU A 72 -1.95 -8.11 10.89
CA GLU A 72 -3.36 -8.07 11.28
C GLU A 72 -4.23 -7.31 10.27
N ASP A 73 -3.70 -6.21 9.73
CA ASP A 73 -4.33 -5.44 8.67
C ASP A 73 -4.40 -6.24 7.37
N LEU A 74 -3.29 -6.87 6.98
CA LEU A 74 -3.22 -7.72 5.79
C LEU A 74 -4.21 -8.89 5.88
N ARG A 75 -4.34 -9.54 7.04
CA ARG A 75 -5.31 -10.63 7.26
C ARG A 75 -6.74 -10.17 7.04
N LYS A 76 -7.14 -9.01 7.59
CA LYS A 76 -8.48 -8.43 7.39
C LYS A 76 -8.74 -8.13 5.91
N MET A 77 -7.75 -7.55 5.23
CA MET A 77 -7.83 -7.25 3.79
C MET A 77 -7.99 -8.52 2.95
N LEU A 78 -7.22 -9.58 3.23
CA LEU A 78 -7.30 -10.84 2.50
C LEU A 78 -8.65 -11.53 2.69
N ILE A 79 -9.16 -11.59 3.92
CA ILE A 79 -10.47 -12.17 4.21
C ILE A 79 -11.55 -11.43 3.40
N GLY A 80 -11.58 -10.09 3.48
CA GLY A 80 -12.54 -9.29 2.72
C GLY A 80 -12.43 -9.47 1.21
N SER A 81 -11.21 -9.48 0.66
CA SER A 81 -10.99 -9.67 -0.78
C SER A 81 -11.44 -11.05 -1.25
N VAL A 82 -11.15 -12.12 -0.49
CA VAL A 82 -11.57 -13.48 -0.85
C VAL A 82 -13.09 -13.63 -0.71
N GLU A 83 -13.72 -12.99 0.28
CA GLU A 83 -15.17 -12.90 0.43
C GLU A 83 -15.84 -12.16 -0.73
N GLU A 84 -15.28 -11.05 -1.21
CA GLU A 84 -15.76 -10.35 -2.41
C GLU A 84 -15.72 -11.24 -3.66
N HIS A 85 -14.73 -12.13 -3.74
CA HIS A 85 -14.62 -13.14 -4.79
C HIS A 85 -15.49 -14.39 -4.55
N GLY A 86 -16.33 -14.41 -3.51
CA GLY A 86 -17.28 -15.48 -3.22
C GLY A 86 -16.63 -16.73 -2.60
N ARG A 87 -15.45 -16.59 -2.01
CA ARG A 87 -14.69 -17.67 -1.37
C ARG A 87 -14.52 -17.35 0.12
N THR A 88 -14.20 -18.36 0.93
CA THR A 88 -13.92 -18.17 2.36
C THR A 88 -12.50 -18.58 2.65
N LEU A 89 -11.72 -17.67 3.24
CA LEU A 89 -10.34 -17.92 3.65
C LEU A 89 -10.27 -18.09 5.16
N LEU A 90 -9.86 -19.29 5.61
CA LEU A 90 -9.64 -19.60 7.02
C LEU A 90 -8.14 -19.56 7.33
N ILE A 91 -7.64 -18.38 7.65
CA ILE A 91 -6.24 -18.09 8.01
C ILE A 91 -6.18 -17.32 9.31
#